data_AF-A0A532CTT4-F1
#
_entry.id   AF-A0A532CTT4-F1
#
_cell.length_a   1.000
_cell.length_b   1.000
_cell.length_c   1.000
_cell.angle_alpha   90.00
_cell.angle_beta   90.00
_cell.angle_gamma   90.00
#
_symmetry.space_group_name_H-M   'P 1'
#
loop_
_entity.id
_entity.type
_entity.pdbx_description
1 polymer ?
#
loop_
_entity_poly.entity_id
_entity_poly.type
_entity_poly.pdbx_seq_one_letter_code
_entity_poly.pdbx_strand_id
1 'polypeptide(L)' 'HMYCAAADIQVPGVSKWELASYLRTMPGRGGVGTYCHTESVHVDVGPERDWNWRCRRRG' A
#
# COMPACT_ATOMS: atom_id res chain seq x y z
N HIS A 1 2.63 -11.43 0.76
CA HIS A 1 2.62 -11.99 2.12
C HIS A 1 2.61 -13.52 2.11
N MET A 2 1.48 -14.21 1.99
CA MET A 2 1.45 -15.69 2.08
C MET A 2 2.28 -16.42 1.00
N TYR A 3 2.50 -15.77 -0.15
CA TYR A 3 3.32 -16.28 -1.26
C TYR A 3 4.66 -15.57 -1.40
N CYS A 4 5.12 -14.84 -0.38
CA CYS A 4 6.36 -14.02 -0.41
C CYS A 4 6.41 -12.97 -1.54
N ALA A 5 5.28 -12.67 -2.17
CA ALA A 5 5.16 -11.77 -3.32
C ALA A 5 4.56 -10.38 -2.96
N ALA A 6 4.59 -10.00 -1.68
CA ALA A 6 4.16 -8.68 -1.22
C ALA A 6 4.97 -8.23 -0.02
N ALA A 7 5.04 -6.92 0.19
CA ALA A 7 5.70 -6.28 1.32
C ALA A 7 4.85 -5.13 1.85
N ASP A 8 4.95 -4.89 3.17
CA ASP A 8 4.39 -3.72 3.84
C ASP A 8 5.54 -2.79 4.21
N ILE A 9 5.53 -1.56 3.68
CA ILE A 9 6.64 -0.61 3.79
C ILE A 9 6.26 0.57 4.69
N GLN A 10 7.18 0.96 5.56
CA GLN A 10 7.15 2.21 6.32
C GLN A 10 8.47 2.95 6.12
N VAL A 11 8.41 4.27 5.94
CA VAL A 11 9.60 5.11 5.78
C VAL A 11 9.51 6.26 6.79
N PRO A 12 10.44 6.35 7.77
CA PRO A 12 10.43 7.44 8.74
C PRO A 12 10.47 8.81 8.06
N GLY A 13 9.57 9.71 8.46
CA GLY A 13 9.47 11.06 7.90
C GLY A 13 8.72 11.18 6.56
N VAL A 14 8.21 10.07 6.00
CA VAL A 14 7.37 10.07 4.79
C VAL A 14 5.97 9.60 5.16
N SER A 15 4.95 10.35 4.77
CA SER A 15 3.57 9.94 5.03
C SER A 15 3.19 8.73 4.18
N LYS A 16 2.29 7.86 4.68
CA LYS A 16 1.79 6.73 3.89
C LYS A 16 1.13 7.15 2.57
N TRP A 17 0.60 8.38 2.49
CA TRP A 17 -0.03 8.90 1.28
C TRP A 17 0.99 9.22 0.20
N GLU A 18 2.10 9.86 0.57
CA GLU A 18 3.22 10.14 -0.33
C GLU A 18 3.87 8.84 -0.79
N LEU A 19 4.10 7.90 0.13
CA LEU A 19 4.67 6.59 -0.21
C LEU A 19 3.76 5.81 -1.16
N ALA A 20 2.44 5.77 -0.91
CA ALA A 20 1.49 5.14 -1.81
C ALA A 20 1.42 5.81 -3.18
N SER A 21 1.53 7.15 -3.24
CA SER A 21 1.59 7.88 -4.50
C SER A 21 2.83 7.50 -5.30
N TYR A 22 3.98 7.42 -4.64
CA TYR A 22 5.22 6.98 -5.27
C TYR A 22 5.13 5.53 -5.79
N LEU A 23 4.68 4.59 -4.96
CA LEU A 23 4.58 3.17 -5.33
C LEU A 23 3.63 2.93 -6.53
N ARG A 24 2.59 3.78 -6.70
CA ARG A 24 1.70 3.72 -7.87
C ARG A 24 2.40 4.07 -9.19
N THR A 25 3.46 4.86 -9.14
CA THR A 25 4.26 5.25 -10.32
C THR A 25 5.32 4.22 -10.70
N MET A 26 5.58 3.21 -9.85
CA MET A 26 6.62 2.23 -10.12
C MET A 26 6.22 1.29 -11.26
N PRO A 27 7.10 1.09 -12.27
CA PRO A 27 6.82 0.13 -13.33
C PRO A 27 6.85 -1.30 -12.77
N GLY A 28 5.95 -2.16 -13.28
CA GLY A 28 5.91 -3.58 -12.91
C GLY A 28 5.43 -3.87 -11.49
N ARG A 29 4.88 -2.86 -10.79
CA ARG A 29 4.24 -3.04 -9.49
C ARG A 29 2.88 -3.70 -9.68
N GLY A 30 2.48 -4.55 -8.73
CA GLY A 30 1.16 -5.19 -8.68
C GLY A 30 0.15 -4.34 -7.91
N GLY A 31 -0.40 -4.87 -6.83
CA GLY A 31 -1.33 -4.15 -5.96
C GLY A 31 -0.65 -3.08 -5.10
N VAL A 32 -1.28 -1.92 -4.92
CA VAL A 32 -0.89 -0.91 -3.91
C VAL A 32 -2.07 -0.63 -3.00
N GLY A 33 -1.83 -0.60 -1.69
CA GLY A 33 -2.88 -0.40 -0.70
C GLY A 33 -2.45 0.27 0.58
N THR A 34 -3.33 1.08 1.14
CA THR A 34 -3.12 1.77 2.43
C THR A 34 -4.00 1.17 3.51
N TYR A 35 -3.46 1.02 4.72
CA TYR A 35 -4.22 0.63 5.91
C TYR A 35 -4.67 1.84 6.72
N CYS A 36 -5.76 1.70 7.48
CA CYS A 36 -6.25 2.81 8.28
C CYS A 36 -5.37 3.12 9.50
N HIS A 37 -5.05 2.09 10.30
CA HIS A 37 -4.46 2.24 11.63
C HIS A 37 -2.94 2.15 11.65
N THR A 38 -2.29 2.03 10.49
CA THR A 38 -0.83 1.97 10.39
C THR A 38 -0.32 2.96 9.35
N GLU A 39 0.96 3.27 9.43
CA GLU A 39 1.69 4.00 8.39
C GLU A 39 2.24 3.09 7.29
N SER A 40 1.91 1.79 7.35
CA SER A 40 2.32 0.83 6.34
C SER A 40 1.56 1.03 5.02
N VAL A 41 2.29 0.89 3.92
CA VAL A 41 1.72 0.75 2.59
C VAL A 41 2.05 -0.64 2.07
N HIS A 42 1.03 -1.39 1.66
CA HIS A 42 1.17 -2.68 0.98
C HIS A 42 1.57 -2.44 -0.46
N VAL A 43 2.54 -3.22 -0.95
CA VAL A 43 2.84 -3.39 -2.37
C VAL A 43 3.05 -4.87 -2.70
N ASP A 44 2.56 -5.34 -3.85
CA ASP A 44 2.80 -6.70 -4.36
C ASP A 44 3.27 -6.72 -5.81
N VAL A 45 3.60 -7.91 -6.34
CA VAL A 45 4.02 -8.12 -7.75
C VAL A 45 2.98 -8.90 -8.58
N GLY A 46 1.72 -8.98 -8.11
CA GLY A 46 0.64 -9.60 -8.86
C GLY A 46 0.05 -8.67 -9.94
N PRO A 47 -1.19 -8.92 -10.41
CA PRO A 47 -1.87 -7.99 -11.31
C PRO A 47 -2.01 -6.59 -10.70
N GLU A 48 -2.01 -5.55 -11.53
CA GLU A 48 -2.23 -4.18 -11.06
C GLU A 48 -3.61 -4.02 -10.42
N ARG A 49 -3.63 -3.52 -9.18
CA ARG A 49 -4.83 -3.22 -8.40
C ARG A 49 -4.59 -1.99 -7.54
N ASP A 50 -5.65 -1.28 -7.22
CA ASP A 50 -5.61 -0.19 -6.22
C ASP A 50 -6.74 -0.41 -5.23
N TRP A 51 -6.42 -0.44 -3.94
CA TRP A 51 -7.42 -0.46 -2.89
C TRP A 51 -7.12 0.54 -1.80
N ASN A 52 -8.13 1.31 -1.46
CA ASN A 52 -8.08 2.21 -0.34
C ASN A 52 -8.86 1.56 0.81
N TRP A 53 -8.19 0.87 1.74
CA TRP A 53 -8.81 0.50 3.02
C TRP A 53 -8.92 1.75 3.90
N ARG A 54 -9.81 2.65 3.49
CA ARG A 54 -10.23 3.78 4.33
C ARG A 54 -10.91 3.19 5.56
N CYS A 55 -10.68 3.80 6.72
CA CYS A 55 -11.54 3.54 7.86
C CYS A 55 -12.98 3.83 7.43
N ARG A 56 -13.81 2.79 7.35
CA ARG A 56 -15.26 3.00 7.36
C ARG A 56 -15.57 3.59 8.73
N ARG A 57 -16.24 4.74 8.78
CA ARG A 57 -16.91 5.16 10.02
C ARG A 57 -17.84 4.01 10.39
N ARG A 58 -17.68 3.44 11.59
CA ARG A 58 -18.79 2.71 12.21
C ARG A 58 -19.90 3.75 12.35
N GLY A 59 -20.98 3.58 11.59
CA GLY A 59 -22.24 4.23 11.90
C GLY A 59 -22.76 3.73 13.24
#